data_AF-A0A974T9T3-F1
#
_entry.id   AF-A0A974T9T3-F1
#
_cell.length_a   1.000
_cell.length_b   1.000
_cell.length_c   1.000
_cell.angle_alpha   90.00
_cell.angle_beta   90.00
_cell.angle_gamma   90.00
#
_symmetry.space_group_name_H-M   'P 1'
#
loop_
_entity.id
_entity.type
_entity.pdbx_description
1 polymer ?
#
loop_
_entity_poly.entity_id
_entity_poly.type
_entity_poly.pdbx_seq_one_letter_code
_entity_poly.pdbx_strand_id
1 'polypeptide(L)' 'MTDPHHRETADLVEHKGYQIRLSPSGLEWMAFVALPKQRPTRIMAADREAALAKTCEWIEAQLASAEART' A
#
# COMPACT_ATOMS: atom_id res chain seq x y z
N MET A 1 -16.71 29.44 7.66
CA MET A 1 -17.17 28.05 7.82
C MET A 1 -16.40 27.25 6.78
N THR A 2 -15.25 26.69 7.17
CA THR A 2 -14.39 25.90 6.27
C THR A 2 -14.18 24.57 6.98
N ASP A 3 -14.64 23.51 6.34
CA ASP A 3 -14.65 22.13 6.85
C ASP A 3 -13.21 21.65 7.16
N PRO A 4 -12.92 21.16 8.38
CA PRO A 4 -11.58 20.68 8.74
C PRO A 4 -11.33 19.22 8.30
N HIS A 5 -12.18 18.64 7.46
CA HIS A 5 -12.11 17.25 7.02
C HIS A 5 -11.75 17.09 5.54
N HIS A 6 -10.81 17.89 5.03
CA HIS A 6 -9.91 17.42 3.95
C HIS A 6 -8.93 16.38 4.51
N ARG A 7 -9.47 15.34 5.15
CA ARG A 7 -8.77 14.10 5.44
C ARG A 7 -8.74 13.43 4.09
N GLU A 8 -7.63 13.56 3.38
CA GLU A 8 -7.33 12.73 2.22
C GLU A 8 -7.53 11.28 2.69
N THR A 9 -8.68 10.72 2.37
CA THR A 9 -9.09 9.39 2.80
C THR A 9 -8.18 8.43 2.07
N ALA A 10 -7.02 8.18 2.65
CA ALA A 10 -6.08 7.23 2.13
C ALA A 10 -6.82 5.89 2.08
N ASP A 11 -7.04 5.38 0.87
CA ASP A 11 -7.74 4.11 0.68
C ASP A 11 -6.96 3.04 1.42
N LEU A 12 -7.58 2.51 2.49
CA LEU A 12 -7.04 1.40 3.25
C LEU A 12 -7.62 0.11 2.69
N VAL A 13 -6.75 -0.72 2.11
CA VAL A 13 -7.09 -2.02 1.55
C VAL A 13 -6.37 -3.09 2.36
N GLU A 14 -7.10 -4.11 2.80
CA GLU A 14 -6.50 -5.29 3.42
C GLU A 14 -6.30 -6.38 2.37
N HIS A 15 -5.09 -6.95 2.32
CA HIS A 15 -4.75 -8.01 1.38
C HIS A 15 -3.81 -9.02 2.04
N LYS A 16 -4.26 -10.27 2.23
CA LYS A 16 -3.46 -11.38 2.80
C LYS A 16 -2.83 -11.04 4.17
N GLY A 17 -3.53 -10.25 4.99
CA GLY A 17 -3.06 -9.77 6.29
C GLY A 17 -2.17 -8.53 6.24
N TYR A 18 -1.76 -8.07 5.06
CA TYR A 18 -1.12 -6.78 4.87
C TYR A 18 -2.15 -5.66 4.83
N GLN A 19 -1.77 -4.53 5.42
CA GLN A 19 -2.49 -3.27 5.32
C GLN A 19 -1.82 -2.42 4.24
N ILE A 20 -2.61 -2.02 3.24
CA ILE A 20 -2.18 -1.19 2.12
C ILE A 20 -2.86 0.17 2.26
N ARG A 21 -2.08 1.23 2.43
CA ARG A 21 -2.57 2.60 2.43
C ARG A 21 -2.12 3.30 1.15
N LEU A 22 -3.07 3.71 0.31
CA LEU A 22 -2.80 4.46 -0.91
C LEU A 22 -2.99 5.95 -0.69
N SER A 23 -2.05 6.76 -1.17
CA SER A 23 -2.16 8.21 -1.14
C SER A 23 -1.57 8.81 -2.43
N PRO A 24 -2.20 9.86 -3.00
CA PRO A 24 -1.59 10.63 -4.06
C PRO A 24 -0.31 11.31 -3.56
N SER A 25 0.69 11.45 -4.43
CA SER A 25 1.98 12.09 -4.15
C SER A 25 2.43 12.88 -5.38
N GLY A 26 1.86 14.07 -5.56
CA GLY A 26 2.12 14.90 -6.74
C GLY A 26 1.48 14.29 -8.00
N LEU A 27 2.29 13.98 -9.00
CA LEU A 27 1.86 13.33 -10.25
C LEU A 27 1.86 11.78 -10.17
N GLU A 28 2.24 11.23 -9.01
CA GLU A 28 2.33 9.79 -8.78
C GLU A 28 1.41 9.35 -7.65
N TRP A 29 1.29 8.04 -7.49
CA TRP A 29 0.63 7.38 -6.38
C TRP A 29 1.63 6.60 -5.53
N MET A 30 1.42 6.66 -4.23
CA MET A 30 2.24 6.00 -3.23
C MET A 30 1.41 4.99 -2.45
N ALA A 31 1.90 3.75 -2.38
CA ALA A 31 1.37 2.70 -1.53
C ALA A 31 2.30 2.47 -0.34
N PHE A 32 1.74 2.49 0.86
CA PHE A 32 2.39 2.00 2.07
C PHE A 32 1.83 0.63 2.41
N VAL A 33 2.67 -0.40 2.36
CA VAL A 33 2.29 -1.78 2.64
C VAL A 33 3.02 -2.31 3.85
N ALA A 34 2.29 -2.85 4.83
CA ALA A 34 2.88 -3.40 6.04
C ALA A 34 2.01 -4.52 6.62
N LEU A 35 2.63 -5.50 7.26
CA LEU A 35 1.94 -6.29 8.28
C LEU A 35 1.74 -5.45 9.55
N PRO A 36 0.74 -5.76 10.39
CA PRO A 36 0.56 -5.10 11.67
C PRO A 36 1.86 -5.08 12.49
N LYS A 37 2.21 -3.91 13.03
CA LYS A 37 3.40 -3.68 13.85
C LYS A 37 4.74 -3.82 13.10
N GLN A 38 4.74 -3.89 11.77
CA GLN A 38 5.96 -3.83 10.97
C GLN A 38 6.19 -2.46 10.36
N ARG A 39 7.45 -2.19 9.98
CA ARG A 39 7.79 -0.97 9.24
C ARG A 39 7.20 -1.07 7.82
N PRO A 40 6.45 -0.06 7.35
CA PRO A 40 5.88 -0.09 6.01
C PRO A 40 6.94 -0.04 4.92
N THR A 41 6.73 -0.84 3.88
CA THR A 41 7.40 -0.69 2.59
C THR A 41 6.65 0.34 1.76
N ARG A 42 7.40 1.20 1.07
CA ARG A 42 6.84 2.21 0.16
C ARG A 42 7.00 1.76 -1.28
N ILE A 43 5.92 1.81 -2.05
CA ILE A 43 5.88 1.50 -3.48
C ILE A 43 5.30 2.71 -4.23
N MET A 44 5.93 3.10 -5.34
CA MET A 44 5.51 4.24 -6.18
C MET A 44 5.01 3.76 -7.55
N ALA A 45 4.00 4.43 -8.09
CA ALA A 45 3.53 4.21 -9.46
C ALA A 45 2.89 5.47 -10.04
N ALA A 46 2.68 5.49 -11.36
CA ALA A 46 2.09 6.63 -12.06
C ALA A 46 0.63 6.89 -11.65
N ASP A 47 -0.12 5.84 -11.36
CA ASP A 47 -1.54 5.90 -11.01
C ASP A 47 -1.89 4.94 -9.87
N ARG A 48 -3.11 5.10 -9.34
CA ARG A 48 -3.63 4.33 -8.20
C ARG A 48 -3.67 2.83 -8.48
N GLU A 49 -4.11 2.43 -9.67
CA GLU A 49 -4.27 1.02 -10.02
C GLU A 49 -2.91 0.35 -10.17
N ALA A 50 -1.96 1.03 -10.82
CA ALA A 50 -0.58 0.56 -10.93
C ALA A 50 0.10 0.46 -9.55
N ALA A 51 -0.16 1.39 -8.62
CA ALA A 51 0.37 1.33 -7.26
C ALA A 51 -0.17 0.11 -6.50
N LEU A 52 -1.47 -0.17 -6.65
CA LEU A 52 -2.11 -1.32 -6.04
C LEU A 52 -1.61 -2.64 -6.65
N ALA A 53 -1.56 -2.76 -7.97
CA ALA A 53 -1.10 -3.97 -8.66
C ALA A 53 0.34 -4.34 -8.26
N LYS A 54 1.27 -3.38 -8.30
CA LYS A 54 2.65 -3.58 -7.84
C LYS A 54 2.73 -3.99 -6.38
N THR A 55 1.84 -3.44 -5.54
CA THR A 55 1.78 -3.80 -4.12
C THR A 55 1.32 -5.24 -3.92
N CYS A 56 0.29 -5.68 -4.64
CA CYS A 56 -0.18 -7.06 -4.61
C CYS A 56 0.92 -8.03 -5.09
N GLU A 57 1.59 -7.74 -6.21
CA GLU A 57 2.71 -8.56 -6.70
C GLU A 57 3.85 -8.66 -5.69
N TRP A 58 4.19 -7.55 -5.02
CA TRP A 58 5.20 -7.54 -3.98
C TRP A 58 4.80 -8.43 -2.78
N ILE A 59 3.53 -8.38 -2.35
CA ILE A 59 3.02 -9.23 -1.26
C ILE A 59 3.15 -10.71 -1.63
N GLU A 60 2.71 -11.10 -2.83
CA GLU A 60 2.80 -12.49 -3.29
C GLU A 60 4.26 -12.97 -3.33
N ALA A 61 5.19 -12.12 -3.78
CA ALA A 61 6.63 -12.42 -3.74
C ALA A 61 7.17 -12.58 -2.30
N GLN A 62 6.70 -11.78 -1.34
CA GLN A 62 7.10 -11.93 0.07
C GLN A 62 6.58 -13.25 0.67
N LEU A 63 5.34 -13.62 0.35
CA LEU A 63 4.73 -14.86 0.83
C LEU A 63 5.45 -16.07 0.27
N ALA A 64 5.70 -16.11 -1.05
CA ALA A 64 6.45 -17.19 -1.69
C ALA A 64 7.88 -17.32 -1.12
N SER A 65 8.54 -16.18 -0.85
CA SER A 65 9.86 -16.21 -0.20
C SER A 65 9.83 -16.68 1.25
N ALA A 66 8.73 -16.49 1.98
CA ALA A 66 8.59 -16.97 3.35
C ALA A 66 8.35 -18.49 3.36
N GLU A 67 7.48 -18.98 2.47
CA GLU A 67 7.21 -20.41 2.31
C GLU A 67 8.47 -21.19 1.93
N ALA A 68 9.28 -20.67 1.00
CA ALA A 68 10.53 -21.31 0.57
C ALA A 68 11.62 -21.41 1.66
N ARG A 69 11.44 -20.74 2.81
CA ARG A 69 12.37 -20.77 3.95
C ARG A 69 11.91 -21.70 5.08
N THR A 70 10.77 -22.35 4.92
CA THR A 70 10.16 -23.26 5.91
C THR A 70 10.40 -24.70 5.49
#